data_AF-A0A0C2FD71-F1
#
_entry.id   AF-A0A0C2FD71-F1
#
_cell.length_a   1.000
_cell.length_b   1.000
_cell.length_c   1.000
_cell.angle_alpha   90.00
_cell.angle_beta   90.00
_cell.angle_gamma   90.00
#
_symmetry.space_group_name_H-M   'P 1'
#
loop_
_entity.id
_entity.type
_entity.pdbx_description
1 polymer ?
#
loop_
_entity_poly.entity_id
_entity_poly.type
_entity_poly.pdbx_seq_one_letter_code
_entity_poly.pdbx_strand_id
1 'polypeptide(L)'
;QFFDTNEGEMSVQQYFFHQYHMELKYPKLPLATERKGSSGFSFYPLEVLMIERGQRVDNRKLAGQLTDRMIQQARMLPFEMREHNRRQLEEGRLTNDENVYLHAFGVQAADNFITCEAKVLSAPEIKYKTDSLQPDRSGPMISWRLNPRIQFQRPATVNSVSVAVFDRAMSDQQALEFFQALARAGRARGMSVQDTCAKVVQLPSEVDEITEEHF
;
A
#
# COMPACT_ATOMS: atom_id res chain seq x y z
N GLN A 1 -3.21 -35.15 21.57
CA GLN A 1 -4.40 -35.45 20.74
C GLN A 1 -4.42 -36.95 20.47
N PHE A 2 -5.56 -37.58 20.74
CA PHE A 2 -5.83 -38.98 20.41
C PHE A 2 -6.73 -39.05 19.18
N PHE A 3 -6.64 -40.14 18.44
CA PHE A 3 -7.49 -40.44 17.29
C PHE A 3 -7.72 -41.95 17.19
N ASP A 4 -8.88 -42.32 16.65
CA ASP A 4 -9.25 -43.72 16.47
C ASP A 4 -8.53 -44.32 15.27
N THR A 5 -7.92 -45.48 15.48
CA THR A 5 -7.37 -46.33 14.42
C THR A 5 -8.08 -47.68 14.41
N ASN A 6 -7.85 -48.49 13.37
CA ASN A 6 -8.38 -49.86 13.29
C ASN A 6 -7.92 -50.75 14.46
N GLU A 7 -6.84 -50.36 15.16
CA GLU A 7 -6.23 -51.09 16.27
C GLU A 7 -6.60 -50.48 17.65
N GLY A 8 -7.42 -49.42 17.67
CA GLY A 8 -7.84 -48.71 18.88
C GLY A 8 -7.47 -47.23 18.89
N GLU A 9 -7.82 -46.54 19.97
CA GLU A 9 -7.47 -45.13 20.17
C GLU A 9 -5.97 -45.01 20.45
N MET A 10 -5.27 -44.15 19.69
CA MET A 10 -3.85 -43.87 19.90
C MET A 10 -3.53 -42.39 19.78
N SER A 11 -2.45 -41.97 20.45
CA SER A 11 -1.96 -40.59 20.31
C SER A 11 -1.18 -40.41 19.02
N VAL A 12 -1.18 -39.18 18.49
CA VAL A 12 -0.36 -38.81 17.32
C VAL A 12 1.13 -39.12 17.55
N GLN A 13 1.64 -38.90 18.76
CA GLN A 13 3.03 -39.22 19.09
C GLN A 13 3.31 -40.73 19.02
N GLN A 14 2.44 -41.55 19.60
CA GLN A 14 2.57 -43.01 19.54
C GLN A 14 2.50 -43.51 18.11
N TYR A 15 1.57 -42.98 17.30
CA TYR A 15 1.47 -43.34 15.89
C TYR A 15 2.77 -43.09 15.12
N PHE A 16 3.37 -41.89 15.26
CA PHE A 16 4.62 -41.57 14.56
C PHE A 16 5.81 -42.39 15.07
N PHE A 17 5.84 -42.73 16.35
CA PHE A 17 6.87 -43.61 16.92
C PHE A 17 6.75 -45.05 16.41
N HIS A 18 5.53 -45.61 16.37
CA HIS A 18 5.32 -47.00 15.96
C HIS A 18 5.35 -47.19 14.44
N GLN A 19 4.66 -46.33 13.68
CA GLN A 19 4.50 -46.49 12.24
C GLN A 19 5.70 -45.98 11.43
N TYR A 20 6.29 -44.85 11.85
CA TYR A 20 7.37 -44.18 11.12
C TYR A 20 8.71 -44.24 11.86
N HIS A 21 8.79 -44.91 13.02
CA HIS A 21 9.99 -44.97 13.86
C HIS A 21 10.59 -43.59 14.16
N MET A 22 9.71 -42.59 14.33
CA MET A 22 10.07 -41.20 14.53
C MET A 22 9.65 -40.73 15.92
N GLU A 23 10.62 -40.35 16.75
CA GLU A 23 10.36 -39.67 18.02
C GLU A 23 10.20 -38.16 17.77
N LEU A 24 9.02 -37.62 18.06
CA LEU A 24 8.74 -36.19 17.94
C LEU A 24 9.56 -35.41 18.98
N LYS A 25 10.28 -34.38 18.55
CA LYS A 25 11.13 -33.57 19.45
C LYS A 25 10.30 -32.58 20.29
N TYR A 26 9.16 -32.15 19.75
CA TYR A 26 8.29 -31.14 20.34
C TYR A 26 6.84 -31.62 20.42
N PRO A 27 6.54 -32.70 21.17
CA PRO A 27 5.22 -33.32 21.21
C PRO A 27 4.12 -32.43 21.83
N LYS A 28 4.50 -31.33 22.48
CA LYS A 28 3.58 -30.35 23.08
C LYS A 28 3.16 -29.22 22.13
N LEU A 29 3.72 -29.16 20.92
CA LEU A 29 3.29 -28.17 19.92
C LEU A 29 1.88 -28.48 19.41
N PRO A 30 1.14 -27.45 18.97
CA PRO A 30 -0.15 -27.68 18.32
C PRO A 30 0.03 -28.51 17.05
N LEU A 31 -1.02 -29.21 16.65
CA LEU A 31 -1.06 -30.00 15.43
C LEU A 31 -1.75 -29.20 14.32
N ALA A 32 -1.27 -29.32 13.10
CA ALA A 32 -2.04 -28.85 11.96
C ALA A 32 -3.21 -29.82 11.72
N THR A 33 -4.37 -29.27 11.40
CA THR A 33 -5.57 -30.07 11.12
C THR A 33 -6.03 -29.85 9.70
N GLU A 34 -6.27 -30.95 9.01
CA GLU A 34 -6.93 -30.94 7.71
C GLU A 34 -8.34 -31.50 7.89
N ARG A 35 -9.35 -30.77 7.40
CA ARG A 35 -10.73 -31.23 7.44
C ARG A 35 -10.97 -32.16 6.25
N LYS A 36 -11.19 -33.46 6.52
CA LYS A 36 -11.49 -34.46 5.50
C LYS A 36 -13.00 -34.49 5.20
N GLY A 37 -13.51 -33.39 4.65
CA GLY A 37 -14.93 -33.24 4.32
C GLY A 37 -15.85 -33.50 5.53
N SER A 38 -16.80 -34.43 5.38
CA SER A 38 -17.74 -34.83 6.45
C SER A 38 -17.20 -35.94 7.37
N SER A 39 -16.04 -36.53 7.05
CA SER A 39 -15.54 -37.77 7.65
C SER A 39 -14.52 -37.55 8.79
N GLY A 40 -14.36 -36.31 9.28
CA GLY A 40 -13.52 -35.98 10.44
C GLY A 40 -12.28 -35.14 10.11
N PHE A 41 -11.31 -35.15 11.02
CA PHE A 41 -10.07 -34.38 10.95
C PHE A 41 -8.86 -35.30 10.87
N SER A 42 -7.87 -34.91 10.07
CA SER A 42 -6.53 -35.50 10.07
C SER A 42 -5.58 -34.58 10.82
N PHE A 43 -4.71 -35.16 11.65
CA PHE A 43 -3.82 -34.44 12.55
C PHE A 43 -2.36 -34.65 12.16
N TYR A 44 -1.63 -33.55 11.98
CA TYR A 44 -0.25 -33.57 11.52
C TYR A 44 0.67 -32.81 12.50
N PRO A 45 1.73 -33.43 13.01
CA PRO A 45 2.78 -32.70 13.74
C PRO A 45 3.41 -31.62 12.86
N LEU A 46 3.64 -30.43 13.41
CA LEU A 46 4.27 -29.34 12.65
C LEU A 46 5.71 -29.67 12.20
N GLU A 47 6.39 -30.57 12.92
CA GLU A 47 7.76 -31.02 12.61
C GLU A 47 7.88 -31.76 11.27
N VAL A 48 6.79 -32.34 10.77
CA VAL A 48 6.79 -33.12 9.52
C VAL A 48 6.18 -32.35 8.35
N LEU A 49 5.78 -31.10 8.56
CA LEU A 49 5.17 -30.27 7.55
C LEU A 49 6.16 -29.28 6.96
N MET A 50 6.09 -29.10 5.65
CA MET A 50 6.78 -28.04 4.93
C MET A 50 5.78 -27.19 4.17
N ILE A 51 6.03 -25.88 4.12
CA ILE A 51 5.22 -24.97 3.32
C ILE A 51 5.57 -25.20 1.86
N GLU A 52 4.58 -25.66 1.08
CA GLU A 52 4.75 -25.88 -0.36
C GLU A 52 5.08 -24.57 -1.09
N ARG A 53 5.96 -24.64 -2.10
CA ARG A 53 6.43 -23.47 -2.84
C ARG A 53 5.33 -22.96 -3.79
N GLY A 54 5.43 -21.69 -4.19
CA GLY A 54 4.54 -21.10 -5.20
C GLY A 54 3.13 -20.74 -4.68
N GLN A 55 2.86 -20.89 -3.38
CA GLN A 55 1.61 -20.43 -2.80
C GLN A 55 1.57 -18.90 -2.75
N ARG A 56 0.60 -18.30 -3.45
CA ARG A 56 0.40 -16.86 -3.44
C ARG A 56 -0.17 -16.41 -2.10
N VAL A 57 0.52 -15.48 -1.44
CA VAL A 57 0.03 -14.83 -0.22
C VAL A 57 -0.76 -13.58 -0.60
N ASP A 58 -1.92 -13.38 0.03
CA ASP A 58 -2.73 -12.16 -0.17
C ASP A 58 -2.03 -10.95 0.48
N ASN A 59 -1.91 -9.87 -0.29
CA ASN A 59 -1.29 -8.60 0.11
C ASN A 59 -1.95 -7.99 1.37
N ARG A 60 -3.23 -8.30 1.65
CA ARG A 60 -3.93 -7.84 2.86
C ARG A 60 -3.32 -8.35 4.17
N LYS A 61 -2.49 -9.40 4.10
CA LYS A 61 -1.83 -10.01 5.26
C LYS A 61 -0.41 -9.51 5.51
N LEU A 62 0.08 -8.55 4.71
CA LEU A 62 1.43 -8.00 4.87
C LEU A 62 1.43 -6.89 5.93
N ALA A 63 2.21 -7.08 6.99
CA ALA A 63 2.52 -6.01 7.95
C ALA A 63 3.28 -4.87 7.25
N GLY A 64 3.14 -3.62 7.71
CA GLY A 64 3.72 -2.44 7.05
C GLY A 64 5.20 -2.58 6.66
N GLN A 65 6.02 -3.18 7.54
CA GLN A 65 7.45 -3.42 7.27
C GLN A 65 7.72 -4.37 6.10
N LEU A 66 6.85 -5.36 5.87
CA LEU A 66 6.96 -6.27 4.72
C LEU A 66 6.58 -5.56 3.43
N THR A 67 5.55 -4.71 3.47
CA THR A 67 5.16 -3.87 2.33
C THR A 67 6.28 -2.93 1.93
N ASP A 68 6.95 -2.28 2.90
CA ASP A 68 8.08 -1.38 2.62
C ASP A 68 9.24 -2.12 1.94
N ARG A 69 9.59 -3.31 2.44
CA ARG A 69 10.62 -4.15 1.81
C ARG A 69 10.23 -4.57 0.40
N MET A 70 8.97 -4.98 0.20
CA MET A 70 8.46 -5.35 -1.11
C MET A 70 8.55 -4.18 -2.10
N ILE A 71 8.15 -2.96 -1.69
CA ILE A 71 8.27 -1.76 -2.52
C ILE A 71 9.75 -1.50 -2.88
N GLN A 72 10.64 -1.61 -1.90
CA GLN A 72 12.07 -1.38 -2.14
C GLN A 72 12.71 -2.39 -3.08
N GLN A 73 12.22 -3.64 -3.07
CA GLN A 73 12.67 -4.71 -3.96
C GLN A 73 12.03 -4.63 -5.34
N ALA A 74 10.76 -4.20 -5.43
CA ALA A 74 10.01 -4.13 -6.67
C ALA A 74 10.25 -2.84 -7.47
N ARG A 75 10.76 -1.77 -6.84
CA ARG A 75 11.09 -0.54 -7.56
C ARG A 75 12.21 -0.81 -8.57
N MET A 76 12.01 -0.33 -9.79
CA MET A 76 12.96 -0.46 -10.88
C MET A 76 12.92 0.82 -11.71
N LEU A 77 14.08 1.37 -12.04
CA LEU A 77 14.15 2.57 -12.86
C LEU A 77 13.75 2.24 -14.31
N PRO A 78 13.18 3.19 -15.08
CA PRO A 78 12.73 2.91 -16.44
C PRO A 78 13.81 2.31 -17.36
N PHE A 79 15.07 2.72 -17.22
CA PHE A 79 16.17 2.16 -18.00
C PHE A 79 16.49 0.70 -17.60
N GLU A 80 16.42 0.38 -16.31
CA GLU A 80 16.62 -0.99 -15.79
C GLU A 80 15.46 -1.90 -16.22
N MET A 81 14.24 -1.36 -16.23
CA MET A 81 13.04 -2.08 -16.68
C MET A 81 13.16 -2.50 -18.14
N ARG A 82 13.74 -1.66 -18.99
CA ARG A 82 13.99 -2.00 -20.40
C ARG A 82 14.91 -3.21 -20.53
N GLU A 83 16.01 -3.23 -19.78
CA GLU A 83 16.97 -4.33 -19.79
C GLU A 83 16.41 -5.59 -19.13
N HIS A 84 15.65 -5.43 -18.04
CA HIS A 84 14.95 -6.53 -17.39
C HIS A 84 13.97 -7.22 -18.32
N ASN A 85 13.13 -6.46 -19.02
CA ASN A 85 12.18 -6.99 -20.00
C ASN A 85 12.88 -7.73 -21.14
N ARG A 86 14.02 -7.22 -21.63
CA ARG A 86 14.85 -7.91 -22.64
C ARG A 86 15.33 -9.27 -22.13
N ARG A 87 15.85 -9.32 -20.90
CA ARG A 87 16.26 -10.58 -20.26
C ARG A 87 15.10 -11.55 -20.06
N GLN A 88 13.93 -11.07 -19.63
CA GLN A 88 12.74 -11.92 -19.47
C GLN A 88 12.24 -12.50 -20.79
N LEU A 89 12.35 -11.74 -21.88
CA LEU A 89 12.01 -12.21 -23.22
C LEU A 89 12.94 -13.37 -23.66
N GLU A 90 14.24 -13.25 -23.40
CA GLU A 90 15.25 -14.30 -23.64
C GLU A 90 15.07 -15.50 -22.72
N GLU A 91 14.95 -15.29 -21.41
CA GLU A 91 14.75 -16.36 -20.41
C GLU A 91 13.45 -17.14 -20.66
N GLY A 92 12.41 -16.45 -21.14
CA GLY A 92 11.12 -17.04 -21.53
C GLY A 92 11.14 -17.75 -22.89
N ARG A 93 12.26 -17.68 -23.64
CA ARG A 93 12.40 -18.24 -25.00
C ARG A 93 11.29 -17.81 -25.94
N LEU A 94 10.88 -16.54 -25.84
CA LEU A 94 9.71 -16.03 -26.57
C LEU A 94 10.07 -15.48 -27.96
N THR A 95 11.36 -15.34 -28.27
CA THR A 95 11.90 -14.86 -29.55
C THR A 95 12.46 -16.01 -30.38
N ASN A 96 12.81 -15.71 -31.64
CA ASN A 96 13.54 -16.60 -32.55
C ASN A 96 12.91 -17.99 -32.76
N ASP A 97 11.58 -18.08 -32.69
CA ASP A 97 10.81 -19.33 -32.85
C ASP A 97 11.23 -20.47 -31.90
N GLU A 98 11.92 -20.16 -30.80
CA GLU A 98 12.34 -21.16 -29.80
C GLU A 98 11.13 -21.78 -29.06
N ASN A 99 10.01 -21.05 -29.02
CA ASN A 99 8.78 -21.52 -28.41
C ASN A 99 7.91 -22.28 -29.42
N VAL A 100 7.88 -23.60 -29.27
CA VAL A 100 7.09 -24.52 -30.13
C VAL A 100 5.60 -24.16 -30.17
N TYR A 101 5.04 -23.65 -29.07
CA TYR A 101 3.63 -23.27 -29.04
C TYR A 101 3.39 -21.99 -29.84
N LEU A 102 4.20 -20.95 -29.66
CA LEU A 102 4.05 -19.70 -30.43
C LEU A 102 4.22 -19.97 -31.93
N HIS A 103 5.22 -20.77 -32.30
CA HIS A 103 5.43 -21.21 -33.67
C HIS A 103 4.22 -21.97 -34.24
N ALA A 104 3.62 -22.89 -33.47
CA ALA A 104 2.43 -23.63 -33.90
C ALA A 104 1.21 -22.72 -34.17
N PHE A 105 1.10 -21.59 -33.47
CA PHE A 105 0.07 -20.59 -33.69
C PHE A 105 0.45 -19.49 -34.70
N GLY A 106 1.65 -19.56 -35.30
CA GLY A 106 2.14 -18.54 -36.23
C GLY A 106 2.35 -17.16 -35.57
N VAL A 107 2.64 -17.15 -34.26
CA VAL A 107 2.89 -15.93 -33.49
C VAL A 107 4.38 -15.73 -33.32
N GLN A 108 4.88 -14.55 -33.71
CA GLN A 108 6.27 -14.16 -33.55
C GLN A 108 6.38 -12.93 -32.63
N ALA A 109 7.25 -13.00 -31.62
CA ALA A 109 7.56 -11.84 -30.80
C ALA A 109 8.59 -10.95 -31.51
N ALA A 110 8.45 -9.63 -31.35
CA ALA A 110 9.44 -8.69 -31.85
C ALA A 110 10.66 -8.62 -30.91
N ASP A 111 11.87 -8.55 -31.47
CA ASP A 111 13.12 -8.48 -30.68
C ASP A 111 13.35 -7.11 -30.03
N ASN A 112 12.66 -6.08 -30.53
CA ASN A 112 12.84 -4.70 -30.12
C ASN A 112 11.55 -4.09 -29.61
N PHE A 113 11.67 -3.15 -28.66
CA PHE A 113 10.55 -2.33 -28.22
C PHE A 113 9.97 -1.53 -29.37
N ILE A 114 8.65 -1.40 -29.39
CA ILE A 114 7.94 -0.55 -30.33
C ILE A 114 8.41 0.90 -30.14
N THR A 115 8.81 1.53 -31.25
CA THR A 115 9.13 2.95 -31.29
C THR A 115 7.88 3.74 -31.65
N CYS A 116 7.63 4.83 -30.92
CA CYS A 116 6.52 5.73 -31.19
C CYS A 116 6.98 7.18 -31.14
N GLU A 117 6.37 8.02 -31.96
CA GLU A 117 6.58 9.47 -31.90
C GLU A 117 5.78 10.04 -30.72
N ALA A 118 6.47 10.73 -29.82
CA ALA A 118 5.86 11.43 -28.71
C ALA A 118 6.13 12.93 -28.81
N LYS A 119 5.16 13.74 -28.37
CA LYS A 119 5.31 15.20 -28.26
C LYS A 119 5.38 15.60 -26.80
N VAL A 120 6.47 16.27 -26.42
CA VAL A 120 6.58 16.89 -25.10
C VAL A 120 5.92 18.26 -25.16
N LEU A 121 4.76 18.39 -24.52
CA LEU A 121 4.03 19.65 -24.48
C LEU A 121 4.75 20.65 -23.56
N SER A 122 4.77 21.91 -23.99
CA SER A 122 5.25 23.01 -23.16
C SER A 122 4.32 23.21 -21.97
N ALA A 123 4.89 23.29 -20.76
CA ALA A 123 4.13 23.66 -19.57
C ALA A 123 3.46 25.03 -19.79
N PRO A 124 2.16 25.17 -19.47
CA PRO A 124 1.47 26.45 -19.57
C PRO A 124 1.91 27.42 -18.47
N GLU A 125 1.74 28.70 -18.74
CA GLU A 125 1.87 29.74 -17.73
C GLU A 125 0.74 29.65 -16.71
N ILE A 126 1.08 29.76 -15.42
CA ILE A 126 0.10 29.80 -14.34
C ILE A 126 -0.13 31.24 -13.91
N LYS A 127 -1.34 31.76 -14.16
CA LYS A 127 -1.72 33.14 -13.80
C LYS A 127 -2.27 33.21 -12.38
N TYR A 128 -1.75 34.17 -11.62
CA TYR A 128 -2.20 34.53 -10.28
C TYR A 128 -2.65 35.99 -10.23
N LYS A 129 -3.22 36.41 -9.10
CA LYS A 129 -3.82 37.75 -8.96
C LYS A 129 -2.78 38.86 -9.12
N THR A 130 -1.60 38.65 -8.57
CA THR A 130 -0.52 39.64 -8.49
C THR A 130 0.62 39.39 -9.46
N ASP A 131 0.73 38.18 -10.01
CA ASP A 131 1.87 37.76 -10.83
C ASP A 131 1.50 36.58 -11.75
N SER A 132 2.39 36.18 -12.65
CA SER A 132 2.31 34.92 -13.36
C SER A 132 3.58 34.10 -13.14
N LEU A 133 3.45 32.78 -13.23
CA LEU A 133 4.55 31.88 -12.97
C LEU A 133 4.69 30.90 -14.13
N GLN A 134 5.88 30.85 -14.71
CA GLN A 134 6.28 29.79 -15.63
C GLN A 134 6.87 28.63 -14.82
N PRO A 135 6.29 27.42 -14.88
CA PRO A 135 6.85 26.26 -14.22
C PRO A 135 8.29 26.00 -14.67
N ASP A 136 9.16 25.66 -13.72
CA ASP A 136 10.56 25.38 -14.01
C ASP A 136 10.67 24.05 -14.80
N ARG A 137 11.48 24.08 -15.86
CA ARG A 137 11.76 22.96 -16.76
C ARG A 137 13.13 22.34 -16.53
N SER A 138 13.91 22.86 -15.59
CA SER A 138 15.28 22.40 -15.31
C SER A 138 15.34 20.99 -14.70
N GLY A 139 14.23 20.53 -14.09
CA GLY A 139 14.14 19.24 -13.42
C GLY A 139 13.41 18.14 -14.21
N PRO A 140 13.53 16.87 -13.77
CA PRO A 140 12.87 15.72 -14.40
C PRO A 140 11.34 15.75 -14.29
N MET A 141 10.79 16.64 -13.46
CA MET A 141 9.36 16.83 -13.29
C MET A 141 9.05 18.32 -13.32
N ILE A 142 8.04 18.70 -14.11
CA ILE A 142 7.51 20.06 -14.08
C ILE A 142 6.93 20.29 -12.69
N SER A 143 7.59 21.16 -11.93
CA SER A 143 7.11 21.56 -10.62
C SER A 143 7.07 23.08 -10.56
N TRP A 144 6.10 23.59 -9.83
CA TRP A 144 6.02 25.00 -9.56
C TRP A 144 5.86 25.21 -8.07
N ARG A 145 6.64 26.14 -7.53
CA ARG A 145 6.56 26.54 -6.12
C ARG A 145 5.96 27.92 -6.05
N LEU A 146 5.01 28.08 -5.15
CA LEU A 146 4.39 29.37 -4.89
C LEU A 146 5.39 30.27 -4.16
N ASN A 147 5.86 31.30 -4.84
CA ASN A 147 6.60 32.40 -4.21
C ASN A 147 5.71 33.06 -3.12
N PRO A 148 6.25 33.43 -1.95
CA PRO A 148 5.50 34.14 -0.90
C PRO A 148 4.71 35.37 -1.36
N ARG A 149 5.12 36.04 -2.44
CA ARG A 149 4.45 37.24 -3.00
C ARG A 149 3.21 36.94 -3.86
N ILE A 150 3.00 35.69 -4.23
CA ILE A 150 1.91 35.27 -5.13
C ILE A 150 0.62 35.11 -4.34
N GLN A 151 -0.46 35.75 -4.79
CA GLN A 151 -1.81 35.60 -4.22
C GLN A 151 -2.72 34.76 -5.12
N PHE A 152 -3.69 34.06 -4.53
CA PHE A 152 -4.68 33.31 -5.29
C PHE A 152 -5.43 34.22 -6.28
N GLN A 153 -5.68 33.73 -7.49
CA GLN A 153 -6.41 34.47 -8.53
C GLN A 153 -7.76 35.00 -8.02
N ARG A 154 -8.46 34.18 -7.23
CA ARG A 154 -9.70 34.51 -6.54
C ARG A 154 -9.58 34.05 -5.09
N PRO A 155 -9.11 34.91 -4.17
CA PRO A 155 -8.98 34.53 -2.78
C PRO A 155 -10.35 34.43 -2.10
N ALA A 156 -10.51 33.44 -1.22
CA ALA A 156 -11.73 33.26 -0.45
C ALA A 156 -11.72 34.09 0.84
N THR A 157 -12.92 34.38 1.34
CA THR A 157 -13.16 34.96 2.66
C THR A 157 -13.68 33.86 3.58
N VAL A 158 -13.04 33.71 4.74
CA VAL A 158 -13.36 32.69 5.73
C VAL A 158 -14.01 33.36 6.93
N ASN A 159 -15.30 33.12 7.11
CA ASN A 159 -16.12 33.77 8.14
C ASN A 159 -16.19 32.99 9.45
N SER A 160 -16.15 31.66 9.39
CA SER A 160 -16.25 30.78 10.56
C SER A 160 -15.56 29.46 10.27
N VAL A 161 -14.81 28.93 11.24
CA VAL A 161 -14.08 27.67 11.18
C VAL A 161 -14.27 26.93 12.50
N SER A 162 -14.45 25.61 12.42
CA SER A 162 -14.42 24.73 13.60
C SER A 162 -13.20 23.82 13.53
N VAL A 163 -12.44 23.74 14.61
CA VAL A 163 -11.30 22.83 14.76
C VAL A 163 -11.71 21.74 15.74
N ALA A 164 -12.02 20.57 15.21
CA ALA A 164 -12.36 19.40 16.02
C ALA A 164 -11.08 18.67 16.47
N VAL A 165 -10.92 18.48 17.77
CA VAL A 165 -9.82 17.74 18.38
C VAL A 165 -10.37 16.47 19.01
N PHE A 166 -9.90 15.32 18.57
CA PHE A 166 -10.35 14.03 19.07
C PHE A 166 -9.50 13.55 20.25
N ASP A 167 -10.15 12.98 21.27
CA ASP A 167 -9.55 12.36 22.46
C ASP A 167 -8.46 13.19 23.15
N ARG A 168 -8.61 14.53 23.15
CA ARG A 168 -7.62 15.45 23.70
C ARG A 168 -6.21 15.22 23.15
N ALA A 169 -6.10 14.79 21.88
CA ALA A 169 -4.82 14.57 21.22
C ALA A 169 -3.93 15.84 21.17
N MET A 170 -4.54 17.03 21.32
CA MET A 170 -3.86 18.30 21.54
C MET A 170 -4.67 19.22 22.46
N SER A 171 -4.01 20.19 23.07
CA SER A 171 -4.69 21.22 23.86
C SER A 171 -5.38 22.26 22.96
N ASP A 172 -6.40 22.93 23.50
CA ASP A 172 -7.11 24.00 22.78
C ASP A 172 -6.17 25.13 22.34
N GLN A 173 -5.16 25.43 23.17
CA GLN A 173 -4.13 26.42 22.86
C GLN A 173 -3.30 26.01 21.64
N GLN A 174 -2.86 24.74 21.57
CA GLN A 174 -2.11 24.22 20.41
C GLN A 174 -2.96 24.22 19.14
N ALA A 175 -4.24 23.83 19.25
CA ALA A 175 -5.18 23.87 18.13
C ALA A 175 -5.39 25.30 17.60
N LEU A 176 -5.50 26.27 18.52
CA LEU A 176 -5.63 27.69 18.16
C LEU A 176 -4.35 28.25 17.53
N GLU A 177 -3.17 27.92 18.06
CA GLU A 177 -1.88 28.32 17.48
C GLU A 177 -1.69 27.77 16.07
N PHE A 178 -2.06 26.52 15.84
CA PHE A 178 -2.11 25.91 14.52
C PHE A 178 -3.04 26.69 13.59
N PHE A 179 -4.26 26.99 14.04
CA PHE A 179 -5.21 27.76 13.24
C PHE A 179 -4.66 29.16 12.90
N GLN A 180 -4.04 29.85 13.85
CA GLN A 180 -3.44 31.16 13.61
C GLN A 180 -2.29 31.07 12.58
N ALA A 181 -1.48 30.01 12.62
CA ALA A 181 -0.44 29.78 11.62
C ALA A 181 -1.04 29.56 10.23
N LEU A 182 -2.11 28.76 10.13
CA LEU A 182 -2.85 28.55 8.89
C LEU A 182 -3.50 29.84 8.37
N ALA A 183 -4.13 30.63 9.25
CA ALA A 183 -4.75 31.90 8.93
C ALA A 183 -3.72 32.91 8.41
N ARG A 184 -2.54 33.00 9.04
CA ARG A 184 -1.41 33.80 8.55
C ARG A 184 -0.96 33.36 7.16
N ALA A 185 -0.82 32.05 6.92
CA ALA A 185 -0.45 31.52 5.61
C ALA A 185 -1.50 31.83 4.53
N GLY A 186 -2.79 31.70 4.87
CA GLY A 186 -3.90 32.08 3.99
C GLY A 186 -3.90 33.58 3.66
N ARG A 187 -3.74 34.44 4.66
CA ARG A 187 -3.67 35.90 4.49
C ARG A 187 -2.49 36.32 3.62
N ALA A 188 -1.31 35.69 3.78
CA ALA A 188 -0.17 35.92 2.90
C ALA A 188 -0.49 35.62 1.42
N ARG A 189 -1.47 34.75 1.15
CA ARG A 189 -1.95 34.41 -0.20
C ARG A 189 -3.21 35.16 -0.63
N GLY A 190 -3.57 36.22 0.10
CA GLY A 190 -4.66 37.14 -0.22
C GLY A 190 -6.03 36.72 0.30
N MET A 191 -6.14 35.61 1.05
CA MET A 191 -7.39 35.23 1.70
C MET A 191 -7.74 36.19 2.83
N SER A 192 -9.02 36.41 3.07
CA SER A 192 -9.50 37.16 4.22
C SER A 192 -9.91 36.19 5.31
N VAL A 193 -9.04 35.97 6.29
CA VAL A 193 -9.28 35.08 7.45
C VAL A 193 -9.13 35.89 8.72
N GLN A 194 -10.18 35.96 9.53
CA GLN A 194 -10.14 36.61 10.85
C GLN A 194 -9.53 35.66 11.88
N ASP A 195 -8.71 36.17 12.80
CA ASP A 195 -8.08 35.32 13.83
C ASP A 195 -9.09 34.76 14.84
N THR A 196 -10.24 35.44 14.99
CA THR A 196 -11.31 35.07 15.91
C THR A 196 -12.38 34.17 15.30
N CYS A 197 -12.26 33.78 14.02
CA CYS A 197 -13.29 32.98 13.37
C CYS A 197 -13.21 31.48 13.67
N ALA A 198 -12.17 31.02 14.37
CA ALA A 198 -12.03 29.63 14.78
C ALA A 198 -12.66 29.34 16.14
N LYS A 199 -13.40 28.23 16.22
CA LYS A 199 -13.86 27.60 17.46
C LYS A 199 -13.22 26.22 17.60
N VAL A 200 -12.56 25.95 18.72
CA VAL A 200 -12.03 24.62 19.01
C VAL A 200 -13.10 23.80 19.72
N VAL A 201 -13.31 22.56 19.27
CA VAL A 201 -14.29 21.63 19.83
C VAL A 201 -13.56 20.33 20.15
N GLN A 202 -13.63 19.90 21.41
CA GLN A 202 -13.09 18.62 21.84
C GLN A 202 -14.17 17.54 21.65
N LEU A 203 -13.83 16.45 20.97
CA LEU A 203 -14.73 15.34 20.67
C LEU A 203 -14.13 14.01 21.15
N PRO A 204 -14.94 13.08 21.65
CA PRO A 204 -14.50 11.70 21.83
C PRO A 204 -14.37 10.98 20.48
N SER A 205 -13.47 10.00 20.36
CA SER A 205 -13.33 9.16 19.16
C SER A 205 -14.50 8.18 18.94
N GLU A 206 -15.38 8.02 19.93
CA GLU A 206 -16.60 7.24 19.82
C GLU A 206 -17.70 8.13 19.19
N VAL A 207 -17.67 8.27 17.86
CA VAL A 207 -18.51 9.19 17.07
C VAL A 207 -19.93 8.64 16.81
N ASP A 208 -20.53 7.92 17.76
CA ASP A 208 -21.88 7.35 17.58
C ASP A 208 -22.99 8.10 18.33
N GLU A 209 -22.71 9.03 19.26
CA GLU A 209 -23.78 9.65 20.07
C GLU A 209 -23.97 11.18 19.90
N ILE A 210 -23.10 11.91 19.20
CA ILE A 210 -23.12 13.41 19.25
C ILE A 210 -23.68 14.05 17.96
N THR A 211 -24.05 13.27 16.95
CA THR A 211 -24.53 13.83 15.66
C THR A 211 -25.97 14.36 15.71
N GLU A 212 -26.74 14.12 16.79
CA GLU A 212 -28.15 14.54 16.88
C GLU A 212 -28.40 15.92 17.52
N GLU A 213 -27.42 16.56 18.17
CA GLU A 213 -27.69 17.84 18.86
C GLU A 213 -27.30 19.10 18.07
N HIS A 214 -26.60 19.01 16.95
CA HIS A 214 -26.03 20.19 16.27
C HIS A 214 -26.28 20.29 14.75
N PHE A 215 -27.23 19.51 14.21
CA PHE A 215 -27.78 19.70 12.86
C PHE A 215 -29.29 19.80 12.86
#